data_AF-A0A3C0KET0-F1
#
_entry.id   AF-A0A3C0KET0-F1
#
_cell.length_a   1.000
_cell.length_b   1.000
_cell.length_c   1.000
_cell.angle_alpha   90.00
_cell.angle_beta   90.00
_cell.angle_gamma   90.00
#
_symmetry.space_group_name_H-M   'P 1'
#
loop_
_entity.id
_entity.type
_entity.pdbx_description
1 polymer ?
#
loop_
_entity_poly.entity_id
_entity_poly.type
_entity_poly.pdbx_seq_one_letter_code
_entity_poly.pdbx_strand_id
1 'polypeptide(L)'
;MEMLLTGEFISAAEAQRRGLVNRTVAPEGLDAEVEALVAAILGKPREAIAMGKALFYRQRETGLEAAYQLAGQTMACNMMHPVAQEGVQAFIDKRPPAWKG
;
A
#
# COMPACT_ATOMS: atom_id res chain seq x y z
N MET A 1 3.89 21.01 -12.90
CA MET A 1 3.31 21.97 -13.85
C MET A 1 3.78 21.72 -15.28
N GLU A 2 5.07 21.48 -15.53
CA GLU A 2 5.65 21.24 -16.87
C GLU A 2 4.82 20.29 -17.76
N MET A 3 4.50 19.07 -17.31
CA MET A 3 3.69 18.11 -18.08
C MET A 3 2.28 18.63 -18.41
N LEU A 4 1.65 19.39 -17.50
CA LEU A 4 0.32 19.96 -17.72
C LEU A 4 0.32 21.09 -18.75
N LEU A 5 1.46 21.78 -18.91
CA LEU A 5 1.58 22.95 -19.77
C LEU A 5 2.17 22.63 -21.15
N THR A 6 3.00 21.58 -21.24
CA THR A 6 3.73 21.22 -22.46
C THR A 6 3.13 20.02 -23.19
N GLY A 7 2.49 19.10 -22.47
CA GLY A 7 2.00 17.85 -23.04
C GLY A 7 3.10 16.91 -23.54
N GLU A 8 4.38 17.15 -23.21
CA GLU A 8 5.47 16.30 -23.66
C GLU A 8 5.42 14.90 -23.05
N PHE A 9 5.79 13.91 -23.85
CA PHE A 9 5.91 12.53 -23.41
C PHE A 9 7.17 12.35 -22.56
N ILE A 10 7.03 11.57 -21.49
CA ILE A 10 8.16 11.12 -20.66
C ILE A 10 8.39 9.62 -20.87
N SER A 11 9.66 9.20 -20.78
CA SER A 11 10.00 7.78 -20.78
C SER A 11 9.53 7.11 -19.49
N ALA A 12 9.37 5.78 -19.52
CA ALA A 12 9.02 5.00 -18.32
C ALA A 12 10.04 5.24 -17.18
N ALA A 13 11.33 5.26 -17.50
CA ALA A 13 12.39 5.51 -16.54
C ALA A 13 12.27 6.89 -15.87
N GLU A 14 11.88 7.92 -16.63
CA GLU A 14 11.63 9.25 -16.08
C GLU A 14 10.36 9.28 -15.23
N ALA A 15 9.29 8.61 -15.65
CA ALA A 15 8.07 8.46 -14.85
C ALA A 15 8.35 7.82 -13.48
N GLN A 16 9.22 6.80 -13.43
CA GLN A 16 9.63 6.18 -12.17
C GLN A 16 10.44 7.16 -11.29
N ARG A 17 11.42 7.87 -11.85
CA ARG A 17 12.21 8.86 -11.11
C ARG A 17 11.36 9.98 -10.52
N ARG A 18 10.32 10.40 -11.25
CA ARG A 18 9.35 11.43 -10.79
C ARG A 18 8.30 10.89 -9.83
N GLY A 19 8.28 9.57 -9.54
CA GLY A 19 7.31 8.93 -8.65
C GLY A 19 5.91 8.76 -9.24
N LEU A 20 5.75 8.89 -10.56
CA LEU A 20 4.47 8.69 -11.25
C LEU A 20 4.11 7.20 -11.34
N VAL A 21 5.12 6.34 -11.54
CA VAL A 21 4.98 4.88 -11.49
C VAL A 21 5.95 4.31 -10.47
N ASN A 22 5.58 3.19 -9.84
CA ASN A 22 6.40 2.59 -8.77
C ASN A 22 7.60 1.80 -9.32
N ARG A 23 7.46 1.17 -10.48
CA ARG A 23 8.44 0.24 -11.07
C ARG A 23 8.41 0.29 -12.59
N THR A 24 9.53 -0.04 -13.22
CA THR A 24 9.67 -0.22 -14.66
C THR A 24 10.50 -1.46 -14.93
N VAL A 25 10.14 -2.20 -15.97
CA VAL A 25 10.79 -3.44 -16.41
C VAL A 25 10.86 -3.48 -17.93
N ALA A 26 11.69 -4.38 -18.48
CA ALA A 26 11.65 -4.70 -19.90
C ALA A 26 10.27 -5.28 -20.27
N PRO A 27 9.78 -5.08 -21.51
CA PRO A 27 8.44 -5.54 -21.92
C PRO A 27 8.19 -7.03 -21.63
N GLU A 28 9.20 -7.88 -21.82
CA GLU A 28 9.13 -9.32 -21.64
C GLU A 28 9.00 -9.72 -20.15
N GLY A 29 9.35 -8.83 -19.24
CA GLY A 29 9.25 -9.03 -17.78
C GLY A 29 7.98 -8.47 -17.15
N LEU A 30 7.10 -7.82 -17.93
CA LEU A 30 5.92 -7.12 -17.40
C LEU A 30 5.01 -8.06 -16.60
N ASP A 31 4.64 -9.20 -17.19
CA ASP A 31 3.72 -10.14 -16.54
C ASP A 31 4.31 -10.70 -15.24
N ALA A 32 5.60 -11.05 -15.24
CA ALA A 32 6.28 -11.56 -14.06
C ALA A 32 6.34 -10.52 -12.92
N GLU A 33 6.59 -9.26 -13.24
CA GLU A 33 6.63 -8.17 -12.26
C GLU A 33 5.24 -7.85 -11.69
N VAL A 34 4.21 -7.88 -12.55
CA VAL A 34 2.80 -7.72 -12.15
C VAL A 34 2.40 -8.86 -11.20
N GLU A 35 2.67 -10.11 -11.55
CA GLU A 35 2.37 -11.27 -10.71
C GLU A 35 3.09 -11.19 -9.36
N ALA A 36 4.37 -10.79 -9.34
CA ALA A 36 5.11 -10.61 -8.10
C ALA A 36 4.48 -9.53 -7.20
N LEU A 37 4.02 -8.41 -7.77
CA LEU A 37 3.35 -7.35 -7.02
C LEU A 37 1.98 -7.81 -6.50
N VAL A 38 1.20 -8.48 -7.34
CA VAL A 38 -0.12 -9.02 -6.97
C VAL A 38 0.04 -10.04 -5.85
N ALA A 39 0.96 -10.99 -5.96
CA ALA A 39 1.24 -11.98 -4.93
C ALA A 39 1.65 -11.31 -3.60
N ALA A 40 2.48 -10.27 -3.65
CA ALA A 40 2.88 -9.53 -2.46
C ALA A 40 1.70 -8.85 -1.75
N ILE A 41 0.72 -8.33 -2.51
CA ILE A 41 -0.49 -7.71 -1.98
C ILE A 41 -1.47 -8.77 -1.45
N LEU A 42 -1.70 -9.85 -2.21
CA LEU A 42 -2.59 -10.95 -1.81
C LEU A 42 -2.07 -11.71 -0.59
N GLY A 43 -0.76 -11.66 -0.32
CA GLY A 43 -0.15 -12.21 0.90
C GLY A 43 -0.43 -11.40 2.18
N LYS A 44 -1.25 -10.35 2.13
CA LYS A 44 -1.57 -9.47 3.26
C LYS A 44 -3.08 -9.48 3.54
N PRO A 45 -3.51 -9.19 4.79
CA PRO A 45 -4.93 -9.18 5.13
C PRO A 45 -5.66 -8.02 4.43
N ARG A 46 -6.74 -8.36 3.72
CA ARG A 46 -7.53 -7.42 2.90
C ARG A 46 -8.02 -6.21 3.70
N GLU A 47 -8.54 -6.43 4.91
CA GLU A 47 -9.13 -5.38 5.73
C GLU A 47 -8.07 -4.38 6.20
N ALA A 48 -6.89 -4.87 6.59
CA ALA A 48 -5.78 -4.00 6.98
C ALA A 48 -5.29 -3.16 5.80
N ILE A 49 -5.20 -3.73 4.58
CA ILE A 49 -4.86 -2.97 3.37
C ILE A 49 -5.92 -1.90 3.11
N ALA A 50 -7.20 -2.26 3.17
CA ALA A 50 -8.30 -1.34 2.91
C ALA A 50 -8.31 -0.17 3.89
N MET A 51 -8.20 -0.45 5.20
CA MET A 51 -8.15 0.57 6.26
C MET A 51 -6.91 1.46 6.13
N GLY A 52 -5.73 0.87 5.94
CA GLY A 52 -4.48 1.60 5.78
C GLY A 52 -4.48 2.51 4.55
N LYS A 53 -4.99 2.02 3.41
CA LYS A 53 -5.14 2.83 2.19
C LYS A 53 -6.11 3.99 2.40
N ALA A 54 -7.27 3.74 3.01
CA ALA A 54 -8.25 4.79 3.29
C ALA A 54 -7.69 5.88 4.23
N LEU A 55 -7.00 5.47 5.30
CA LEU A 55 -6.29 6.38 6.20
C LEU A 55 -5.26 7.21 5.44
N PHE A 56 -4.42 6.57 4.62
CA PHE A 56 -3.36 7.24 3.88
C PHE A 56 -3.88 8.39 3.01
N TYR A 57 -4.98 8.18 2.29
CA TYR A 57 -5.55 9.25 1.47
C TYR A 57 -6.20 10.34 2.31
N ARG A 58 -6.92 9.98 3.38
CA ARG A 58 -7.56 10.97 4.28
C ARG A 58 -6.55 11.85 4.99
N GLN A 59 -5.47 11.28 5.53
CA GLN A 59 -4.49 12.04 6.31
C GLN A 59 -3.74 13.08 5.48
N ARG A 60 -3.60 12.87 4.16
CA ARG A 60 -2.87 13.77 3.25
C ARG A 60 -3.48 15.17 3.16
N GLU A 61 -4.77 15.29 3.45
CA GLU A 61 -5.53 16.53 3.39
C GLU A 61 -5.64 17.19 4.78
N THR A 62 -5.00 16.62 5.80
CA THR A 62 -5.08 17.07 7.19
C THR A 62 -3.72 17.57 7.71
N GLY A 63 -3.76 18.44 8.73
CA GLY A 63 -2.56 18.82 9.46
C GLY A 63 -1.96 17.67 10.27
N LEU A 64 -0.68 17.76 10.60
CA LEU A 64 0.09 16.69 11.25
C LEU A 64 -0.58 16.13 12.52
N GLU A 65 -1.05 17.01 13.40
CA GLU A 65 -1.72 16.60 14.64
C GLU A 65 -2.99 15.78 14.37
N ALA A 66 -3.84 16.25 13.47
CA ALA A 66 -5.06 15.55 13.07
C ALA A 66 -4.75 14.22 12.37
N ALA A 67 -3.70 14.15 11.55
CA ALA A 67 -3.23 12.92 10.92
C ALA A 67 -2.84 11.87 11.96
N TYR A 68 -2.09 12.25 13.01
CA TYR A 68 -1.72 11.34 14.10
C TYR A 68 -2.95 10.85 14.89
N GLN A 69 -3.90 11.73 15.18
CA GLN A 69 -5.15 11.33 15.84
C GLN A 69 -5.93 10.31 15.00
N LEU A 70 -6.08 10.58 13.70
CA LEU A 70 -6.76 9.67 12.78
C LEU A 70 -6.03 8.33 12.64
N ALA A 71 -4.70 8.34 12.59
CA ALA A 71 -3.87 7.14 12.55
C ALA A 71 -4.05 6.30 13.83
N GLY A 72 -4.00 6.93 15.01
CA GLY A 72 -4.21 6.25 16.29
C GLY A 72 -5.58 5.58 16.38
N GLN A 73 -6.65 6.27 16.00
CA GLN A 73 -8.00 5.71 15.96
C GLN A 73 -8.10 4.54 14.97
N THR A 74 -7.55 4.69 13.77
CA THR A 74 -7.56 3.64 12.75
C THR A 74 -6.81 2.39 13.22
N MET A 75 -5.67 2.57 13.88
CA MET A 75 -4.89 1.48 14.46
C MET A 75 -5.67 0.75 15.56
N ALA A 76 -6.30 1.49 16.48
CA ALA A 76 -7.12 0.91 17.54
C ALA A 76 -8.27 0.07 16.96
N CYS A 77 -8.99 0.58 15.95
CA CYS A 77 -10.02 -0.17 15.25
C CYS A 77 -9.46 -1.41 14.54
N ASN A 78 -8.32 -1.28 13.85
CA ASN A 78 -7.69 -2.38 13.14
C ASN A 78 -7.29 -3.53 14.09
N MET A 79 -6.81 -3.22 15.30
CA MET A 79 -6.43 -4.22 16.30
C MET A 79 -7.62 -5.04 16.83
N MET A 80 -8.85 -4.54 16.70
CA MET A 80 -10.06 -5.28 17.04
C MET A 80 -10.47 -6.28 15.94
N HIS A 81 -9.89 -6.20 14.74
CA HIS A 81 -10.21 -7.12 13.66
C HIS A 81 -9.55 -8.49 13.86
N PRO A 82 -10.24 -9.62 13.59
CA PRO A 82 -9.67 -10.96 13.73
C PRO A 82 -8.35 -11.16 12.98
N VAL A 83 -8.21 -10.55 11.80
CA VAL A 83 -6.98 -10.65 10.99
C VAL A 83 -5.78 -9.99 11.64
N ALA A 84 -5.98 -8.93 12.42
CA ALA A 84 -4.90 -8.28 13.16
C ALA A 84 -4.46 -9.15 14.34
N GLN A 85 -5.43 -9.73 15.07
CA GLN A 85 -5.15 -10.66 16.16
C GLN A 85 -4.40 -11.91 15.66
N GLU A 86 -4.82 -12.48 14.54
CA GLU A 86 -4.13 -13.59 13.87
C GLU A 86 -2.72 -13.21 13.45
N GLY A 87 -2.53 -12.02 12.86
CA GLY A 87 -1.21 -11.54 12.46
C GLY A 87 -0.24 -11.42 13.65
N VAL A 88 -0.72 -10.87 14.77
CA VAL A 88 0.05 -10.76 16.02
C VAL A 88 0.37 -12.15 16.57
N GLN A 89 -0.62 -13.04 16.65
CA GLN A 89 -0.43 -14.39 17.17
C GLN A 89 0.52 -15.22 16.31
N ALA A 90 0.37 -15.18 14.98
CA ALA A 90 1.24 -15.89 14.06
C ALA A 90 2.70 -15.42 14.15
N PHE A 91 2.91 -14.11 14.36
CA PHE A 91 4.24 -13.56 14.60
C PHE A 91 4.86 -14.09 15.91
N ILE A 92 4.09 -14.08 17.00
CA ILE A 92 4.51 -14.63 18.31
C ILE A 92 4.87 -16.11 18.18
N ASP A 93 4.04 -16.87 17.48
CA ASP A 93 4.20 -18.31 17.26
C ASP A 93 5.25 -18.66 16.20
N LYS A 94 5.84 -17.66 15.52
CA LYS A 94 6.81 -17.82 14.41
C LYS A 94 6.29 -18.71 13.28
N ARG A 95 5.00 -18.60 12.97
CA ARG A 95 4.34 -19.34 11.88
C ARG A 95 3.80 -18.38 10.82
N PRO A 96 3.54 -18.85 9.59
CA PRO A 96 2.78 -18.08 8.63
C PRO A 96 1.38 -17.74 9.18
N PRO A 97 0.90 -16.50 8.99
CA PRO A 97 -0.45 -16.13 9.36
C PRO A 97 -1.48 -16.78 8.44
N ALA A 98 -2.59 -17.22 9.03
CA ALA A 98 -3.73 -17.78 8.33
C ALA A 98 -4.81 -16.70 8.15
N TRP A 99 -4.63 -15.84 7.14
CA TRP A 99 -5.61 -14.80 6.83
C TRP A 99 -6.97 -15.42 6.50
N LYS A 100 -8.02 -15.00 7.22
CA LYS A 100 -9.41 -15.35 6.91
C LYS A 100 -10.06 -14.13 6.26
N GLY A 101 -10.49 -14.23 5.00
CA GLY A 101 -11.09 -13.13 4.25
C GLY A 101 -10.57 -13.03 2.82
#